data_AF-A0A7R9A2Q0-F1
#
_entry.id   AF-A0A7R9A2Q0-F1
#
_cell.length_a   1.000
_cell.length_b   1.000
_cell.length_c   1.000
_cell.angle_alpha   90.00
_cell.angle_beta   90.00
_cell.angle_gamma   90.00
#
_symmetry.space_group_name_H-M   'P 1'
#
loop_
_entity.id
_entity.type
_entity.pdbx_description
1 polymer ?
#
loop_
_entity_poly.entity_id
_entity_poly.type
_entity_poly.pdbx_seq_one_letter_code
_entity_poly.pdbx_strand_id
1 'polypeptide(L)'
;MTNSIRMPVEKTPKEEEDEDEDEEEEEGVTEKREDEEEEKEEEGKGINQEEVMKTRVLKKKLQVTEGEKRALLQDCEEAKEKNRDEMAKLREEIKCLRDCLKEAEAPQYDKFLTEAVYDAHRHLFSALRKMPLSEASAFLESKLADAKKLNNRLCHEIAVQEEKLALLSAEIEITQQDLDRINLELDGSPDAGIVRSLENQLYKTQAKLIEAEHVARKYESIQSLLIEARGSYPNELESLKKQVIKTKEKESCPSYNSIFFLSATLVSAQNEAAEVFLQVKEGEIDFIRMEASYENAIASRDSMRETLTAFEQKVAAAKEARDQHLVHIRQQVEEWQAQSSPGPDAYRHLTPLPSPNPFLSKESPDTDTFRFPGSGEDKDQEENLKRILLDLKDALGVSDIHGLRERCREQRSRELRLLECKDDTLKEVENLKEMKHSLSLERDRLWFRETELDKELAEHLLEGHQLISAERQKAEDHNQTIDHLMSTVAQVQHALVHLLESLQVVETPESAMIVTLETDPWKMPEVLDFTRLKVKVLKDSLRDVDFKDALQDLQDAEFASTGASSQSQWNSRLGSLREGGSGEGGGSSEDEGEETNAPSRTNLKKQAKKILDLNRTAAAQRPLGDKPSTAKSRR
;
A
#
# COMPACT_ATOMS: atom_id res chain seq x y z
N MET A 1 -0.91 -9.00 7.36
CA MET A 1 -2.03 -8.21 6.81
C MET A 1 -1.64 -7.74 5.42
N THR A 2 -2.10 -8.44 4.39
CA THR A 2 -1.86 -8.09 2.97
C THR A 2 -3.22 -7.86 2.32
N ASN A 3 -3.53 -6.58 2.08
CA ASN A 3 -4.76 -6.15 1.42
C ASN A 3 -4.70 -6.47 -0.07
N SER A 4 -5.44 -7.49 -0.49
CA SER A 4 -5.69 -7.81 -1.89
C SER A 4 -6.97 -7.10 -2.34
N ILE A 5 -6.81 -6.06 -3.13
CA ILE A 5 -7.89 -5.28 -3.76
C ILE A 5 -8.48 -6.15 -4.87
N ARG A 6 -9.75 -6.55 -4.71
CA ARG A 6 -10.51 -7.35 -5.67
C ARG A 6 -11.34 -6.41 -6.55
N MET A 7 -10.93 -6.27 -7.81
CA MET A 7 -11.70 -5.59 -8.86
C MET A 7 -12.90 -6.46 -9.31
N PRO A 8 -14.04 -5.87 -9.70
CA PRO A 8 -15.17 -6.59 -10.26
C PRO A 8 -14.95 -6.90 -11.74
N VAL A 9 -15.27 -8.14 -12.12
CA VAL A 9 -15.19 -8.68 -13.48
C VAL A 9 -16.40 -8.24 -14.30
N GLU A 10 -16.13 -7.73 -15.50
CA GLU A 10 -17.08 -7.36 -16.54
C GLU A 10 -17.97 -8.56 -16.94
N LYS A 11 -19.28 -8.31 -17.04
CA LYS A 11 -20.23 -9.26 -17.61
C LYS A 11 -20.20 -9.12 -19.14
N THR A 12 -20.00 -10.24 -19.82
CA THR A 12 -20.12 -10.39 -21.27
C THR A 12 -21.58 -10.24 -21.73
N PRO A 13 -21.83 -9.77 -22.96
CA PRO A 13 -23.17 -9.70 -23.53
C PRO A 13 -23.64 -11.09 -23.96
N LYS A 14 -24.92 -11.38 -23.68
CA LYS A 14 -25.61 -12.55 -24.21
C LYS A 14 -26.00 -12.29 -25.66
N GLU A 15 -25.70 -13.27 -26.49
CA GLU A 15 -26.15 -13.41 -27.87
C GLU A 15 -27.69 -13.50 -27.89
N GLU A 16 -28.31 -12.61 -28.66
CA GLU A 16 -29.69 -12.71 -29.13
C GLU A 16 -29.67 -13.67 -30.33
N GLU A 17 -30.31 -14.83 -30.19
CA GLU A 17 -30.69 -15.68 -31.30
C GLU A 17 -32.10 -15.27 -31.72
N ASP A 18 -32.17 -14.62 -32.87
CA ASP A 18 -33.37 -14.44 -33.69
C ASP A 18 -33.72 -15.76 -34.41
N GLU A 19 -34.91 -15.77 -35.00
CA GLU A 19 -35.43 -16.69 -36.03
C GLU A 19 -36.32 -17.84 -35.53
N ASP A 20 -37.64 -17.58 -35.53
CA ASP A 20 -38.69 -18.52 -35.96
C ASP A 20 -39.91 -17.66 -36.38
N GLU A 21 -39.79 -16.96 -37.51
CA GLU A 21 -40.92 -16.48 -38.30
C GLU A 21 -41.25 -17.56 -39.33
N ASP A 22 -42.25 -18.38 -39.08
CA ASP A 22 -42.85 -19.25 -40.09
C ASP A 22 -44.35 -19.40 -39.81
N GLU A 23 -45.11 -19.47 -40.91
CA GLU A 23 -46.52 -19.83 -41.02
C GLU A 23 -47.54 -18.68 -40.84
N GLU A 24 -47.90 -18.04 -41.96
CA GLU A 24 -49.29 -18.02 -42.48
C GLU A 24 -49.34 -17.37 -43.88
N GLU A 25 -48.90 -18.12 -44.90
CA GLU A 25 -49.41 -17.99 -46.27
C GLU A 25 -50.56 -19.00 -46.45
N GLU A 26 -51.73 -18.56 -46.90
CA GLU A 26 -52.74 -19.27 -47.72
C GLU A 26 -54.20 -18.90 -47.35
N GLU A 27 -54.65 -17.69 -47.68
CA GLU A 27 -56.07 -17.48 -48.07
C GLU A 27 -56.15 -16.40 -49.15
N GLY A 28 -55.92 -16.82 -50.41
CA GLY A 28 -55.94 -15.92 -51.56
C GLY A 28 -56.29 -16.63 -52.87
N VAL A 29 -57.21 -17.60 -52.83
CA VAL A 29 -57.64 -18.33 -54.04
C VAL A 29 -59.16 -18.56 -54.04
N THR A 30 -59.96 -17.50 -54.13
CA THR A 30 -61.34 -17.58 -54.68
C THR A 30 -61.86 -16.20 -55.13
N GLU A 31 -61.10 -15.41 -55.88
CA GLU A 31 -61.66 -14.15 -56.43
C GLU A 31 -61.02 -13.75 -57.77
N LYS A 32 -60.82 -14.74 -58.65
CA LYS A 32 -60.35 -14.53 -60.04
C LYS A 32 -61.18 -15.29 -61.08
N ARG A 33 -62.45 -15.60 -60.78
CA ARG A 33 -63.34 -16.31 -61.72
C ARG A 33 -64.65 -15.62 -62.02
N GLU A 34 -64.92 -14.43 -61.49
CA GLU A 34 -66.16 -13.70 -61.78
C GLU A 34 -65.95 -12.48 -62.69
N ASP A 35 -64.72 -11.99 -62.86
CA ASP A 35 -64.44 -10.79 -63.67
C ASP A 35 -64.37 -11.04 -65.20
N GLU A 36 -64.52 -12.29 -65.68
CA GLU A 36 -64.55 -12.61 -67.13
C GLU A 36 -65.95 -12.93 -67.67
N GLU A 37 -67.01 -12.93 -66.85
CA GLU A 37 -68.40 -13.06 -67.34
C GLU A 37 -69.16 -11.73 -67.47
N GLU A 38 -68.70 -10.62 -66.87
CA GLU A 38 -69.33 -9.30 -67.05
C GLU A 38 -68.86 -8.53 -68.30
N GLU A 39 -67.78 -8.97 -68.99
CA GLU A 39 -67.26 -8.28 -70.19
C GLU A 39 -68.02 -8.59 -71.50
N LYS A 40 -69.20 -9.23 -71.42
CA LYS A 40 -70.06 -9.47 -72.60
C LYS A 40 -71.38 -8.70 -72.65
N GLU A 41 -71.69 -7.82 -71.69
CA GLU A 41 -72.93 -7.03 -71.74
C GLU A 41 -72.78 -5.52 -72.00
N GLU A 42 -71.56 -4.97 -72.04
CA GLU A 42 -71.37 -3.52 -72.25
C GLU A 42 -70.76 -3.11 -73.61
N GLU A 43 -70.92 -3.94 -74.65
CA GLU A 43 -70.79 -3.46 -76.03
C GLU A 43 -72.15 -2.98 -76.57
N GLY A 44 -72.39 -1.67 -76.55
CA GLY A 44 -73.28 -1.05 -77.54
C GLY A 44 -74.71 -0.69 -77.12
N LYS A 45 -74.87 0.09 -76.05
CA LYS A 45 -75.73 1.29 -76.10
C LYS A 45 -74.81 2.50 -76.02
N GLY A 46 -75.02 3.48 -76.89
CA GLY A 46 -74.16 4.64 -77.07
C GLY A 46 -74.00 5.49 -75.81
N ILE A 47 -73.04 5.09 -74.96
CA ILE A 47 -72.61 5.84 -73.80
C ILE A 47 -71.31 6.56 -74.18
N ASN A 48 -71.28 7.84 -73.86
CA ASN A 48 -70.23 8.78 -74.19
C ASN A 48 -68.90 8.30 -73.58
N GLN A 49 -67.91 7.91 -74.41
CA GLN A 49 -66.64 7.32 -73.96
C GLN A 49 -65.90 8.18 -72.90
N GLU A 50 -66.16 9.49 -72.89
CA GLU A 50 -65.62 10.41 -71.89
C GLU A 50 -66.17 10.17 -70.47
N GLU A 51 -67.45 9.76 -70.35
CA GLU A 51 -68.08 9.47 -69.06
C GLU A 51 -67.55 8.14 -68.48
N VAL A 52 -67.36 7.13 -69.33
CA VAL A 52 -66.76 5.83 -68.94
C VAL A 52 -65.31 6.00 -68.46
N MET A 53 -64.53 6.88 -69.11
CA MET A 53 -63.19 7.21 -68.64
C MET A 53 -63.20 7.98 -67.32
N LYS A 54 -64.15 8.91 -67.12
CA LYS A 54 -64.31 9.64 -65.85
C LYS A 54 -64.72 8.71 -64.71
N THR A 55 -65.66 7.79 -64.92
CA THR A 55 -66.04 6.81 -63.89
C THR A 55 -64.90 5.87 -63.55
N ARG A 56 -64.11 5.42 -64.54
CA ARG A 56 -62.91 4.61 -64.30
C ARG A 56 -61.83 5.35 -63.51
N VAL A 57 -61.60 6.62 -63.81
CA VAL A 57 -60.67 7.48 -63.05
C VAL A 57 -61.18 7.72 -61.62
N LEU A 58 -62.48 7.95 -61.44
CA LEU A 58 -63.09 8.11 -60.12
C LEU A 58 -63.03 6.82 -59.30
N LYS A 59 -63.28 5.64 -59.92
CA LYS A 59 -63.17 4.34 -59.25
C LYS A 59 -61.74 4.07 -58.79
N LYS A 60 -60.74 4.39 -59.61
CA LYS A 60 -59.31 4.30 -59.21
C LYS A 60 -58.97 5.26 -58.07
N LYS A 61 -59.44 6.52 -58.13
CA LYS A 61 -59.24 7.47 -57.03
C LYS A 61 -59.91 6.99 -55.74
N LEU A 62 -61.14 6.46 -55.83
CA LEU A 62 -61.86 5.89 -54.69
C LEU A 62 -61.07 4.74 -54.07
N GLN A 63 -60.60 3.80 -54.89
CA GLN A 63 -59.80 2.66 -54.44
C GLN A 63 -58.50 3.09 -53.76
N VAL A 64 -57.80 4.09 -54.30
CA VAL A 64 -56.60 4.66 -53.66
C VAL A 64 -56.96 5.32 -52.33
N THR A 65 -58.03 6.12 -52.27
CA THR A 65 -58.46 6.76 -51.01
C THR A 65 -58.95 5.76 -49.96
N GLU A 66 -59.55 4.65 -50.38
CA GLU A 66 -59.95 3.56 -49.49
C GLU A 66 -58.73 2.78 -48.98
N GLY A 67 -57.72 2.58 -49.82
CA GLY A 67 -56.43 2.02 -49.44
C GLY A 67 -55.69 2.91 -48.43
N GLU A 68 -55.61 4.22 -48.70
CA GLU A 68 -55.03 5.20 -47.77
C GLU A 68 -55.79 5.25 -46.44
N LYS A 69 -57.12 5.20 -46.47
CA LYS A 69 -57.94 5.15 -45.25
C LYS A 69 -57.71 3.87 -44.46
N ARG A 70 -57.56 2.72 -45.12
CA ARG A 70 -57.23 1.45 -44.44
C ARG A 70 -55.84 1.49 -43.83
N ALA A 71 -54.83 1.98 -44.56
CA ALA A 71 -53.48 2.15 -44.04
C ALA A 71 -53.45 3.06 -42.80
N LEU A 72 -54.14 4.20 -42.84
CA LEU A 72 -54.23 5.10 -41.68
C LEU A 72 -54.96 4.48 -40.47
N LEU A 73 -55.96 3.62 -40.71
CA LEU A 73 -56.63 2.89 -39.64
C LEU A 73 -55.72 1.84 -39.03
N GLN A 74 -54.97 1.11 -39.87
CA GLN A 74 -53.98 0.14 -39.42
C GLN A 74 -52.87 0.82 -38.62
N ASP A 75 -52.30 1.92 -39.10
CA ASP A 75 -51.29 2.71 -38.36
C ASP A 75 -51.83 3.21 -37.01
N CYS A 76 -53.11 3.59 -36.97
CA CYS A 76 -53.78 4.03 -35.74
C CYS A 76 -54.01 2.86 -34.75
N GLU A 77 -54.30 1.66 -35.26
CA GLU A 77 -54.44 0.46 -34.44
C GLU A 77 -53.09 -0.02 -33.90
N GLU A 78 -52.05 -0.05 -34.74
CA GLU A 78 -50.68 -0.34 -34.33
C GLU A 78 -50.16 0.67 -33.30
N ALA A 79 -50.45 1.96 -33.48
CA ALA A 79 -50.08 2.99 -32.50
C ALA A 79 -50.82 2.80 -31.16
N LYS A 80 -52.10 2.40 -31.20
CA LYS A 80 -52.86 2.07 -29.98
C LYS A 80 -52.31 0.84 -29.28
N GLU A 81 -51.87 -0.16 -30.02
CA GLU A 81 -51.25 -1.37 -29.47
C GLU A 81 -49.91 -1.05 -28.81
N LYS A 82 -49.03 -0.32 -29.49
CA LYS A 82 -47.75 0.15 -28.92
C LYS A 82 -47.95 0.97 -27.63
N ASN A 83 -48.94 1.87 -27.62
CA ASN A 83 -49.27 2.65 -26.42
C ASN A 83 -49.79 1.77 -25.27
N ARG A 84 -50.54 0.69 -25.56
CA ARG A 84 -50.98 -0.26 -24.52
C ARG A 84 -49.80 -1.02 -23.93
N ASP A 85 -48.85 -1.43 -24.76
CA ASP A 85 -47.66 -2.16 -24.31
C ASP A 85 -46.73 -1.27 -23.50
N GLU A 86 -46.52 -0.01 -23.90
CA GLU A 86 -45.77 0.97 -23.13
C GLU A 86 -46.43 1.26 -21.77
N MET A 87 -47.76 1.42 -21.74
CA MET A 87 -48.51 1.55 -20.49
C MET A 87 -48.37 0.31 -19.59
N ALA A 88 -48.35 -0.89 -20.17
CA ALA A 88 -48.13 -2.12 -19.41
C ALA A 88 -46.72 -2.16 -18.80
N LYS A 89 -45.69 -1.82 -19.59
CA LYS A 89 -44.29 -1.73 -19.13
C LYS A 89 -44.12 -0.71 -18.01
N LEU A 90 -44.65 0.50 -18.18
CA LEU A 90 -44.60 1.55 -17.14
C LEU A 90 -45.31 1.13 -15.85
N ARG A 91 -46.44 0.40 -15.96
CA ARG A 91 -47.14 -0.14 -14.78
C ARG A 91 -46.33 -1.22 -14.06
N GLU A 92 -45.62 -2.07 -14.79
CA GLU A 92 -44.71 -3.06 -14.19
C GLU A 92 -43.52 -2.37 -13.53
N GLU A 93 -42.93 -1.37 -14.17
CA GLU A 93 -41.82 -0.59 -13.60
C GLU A 93 -42.25 0.15 -12.32
N ILE A 94 -43.40 0.83 -12.34
CA ILE A 94 -43.97 1.47 -11.14
C ILE A 94 -44.20 0.43 -10.03
N LYS A 95 -44.67 -0.77 -10.37
CA LYS A 95 -44.86 -1.85 -9.39
C LYS A 95 -43.52 -2.31 -8.80
N CYS A 96 -42.52 -2.56 -9.64
CA CYS A 96 -41.17 -2.92 -9.21
C CYS A 96 -40.54 -1.84 -8.33
N LEU A 97 -40.63 -0.57 -8.74
CA LEU A 97 -40.14 0.55 -7.95
C LEU A 97 -40.85 0.66 -6.60
N ARG A 98 -42.18 0.50 -6.56
CA ARG A 98 -42.93 0.46 -5.29
C ARG A 98 -42.50 -0.70 -4.39
N ASP A 99 -42.21 -1.87 -4.95
CA ASP A 99 -41.78 -3.01 -4.16
C ASP A 99 -40.33 -2.85 -3.67
N CYS A 100 -39.41 -2.33 -4.50
CA CYS A 100 -38.07 -1.93 -4.07
C CYS A 100 -38.10 -0.85 -2.98
N LEU A 101 -39.02 0.11 -3.09
CA LEU A 101 -39.17 1.19 -2.13
C LEU A 101 -39.75 0.67 -0.81
N LYS A 102 -40.70 -0.27 -0.83
CA LYS A 102 -41.12 -1.01 0.39
C LYS A 102 -40.00 -1.82 1.01
N GLU A 103 -39.13 -2.43 0.21
CA GLU A 103 -37.98 -3.19 0.70
C GLU A 103 -36.89 -2.28 1.30
N ALA A 104 -36.73 -1.06 0.77
CA ALA A 104 -35.78 -0.06 1.25
C ALA A 104 -36.31 0.77 2.44
N GLU A 105 -37.60 1.09 2.48
CA GLU A 105 -38.28 1.77 3.60
C GLU A 105 -38.61 0.81 4.75
N ALA A 106 -38.71 -0.50 4.49
CA ALA A 106 -38.68 -1.46 5.57
C ALA A 106 -37.33 -1.33 6.28
N PRO A 107 -37.29 -1.00 7.58
CA PRO A 107 -36.03 -0.86 8.30
C PRO A 107 -35.47 -2.27 8.50
N GLN A 108 -34.77 -2.79 7.49
CA GLN A 108 -34.12 -4.10 7.54
C GLN A 108 -33.07 -4.12 8.67
N TYR A 109 -32.48 -2.95 8.96
CA TYR A 109 -31.62 -2.76 10.13
C TYR A 109 -32.39 -2.96 11.44
N ASP A 110 -33.57 -2.36 11.61
CA ASP A 110 -34.37 -2.55 12.83
C ASP A 110 -34.96 -3.95 12.92
N LYS A 111 -35.43 -4.57 11.83
CA LYS A 111 -35.92 -5.96 11.91
C LYS A 111 -34.82 -6.93 12.28
N PHE A 112 -33.64 -6.84 11.67
CA PHE A 112 -32.54 -7.75 11.97
C PHE A 112 -31.99 -7.54 13.38
N LEU A 113 -31.88 -6.29 13.85
CA LEU A 113 -31.45 -5.99 15.21
C LEU A 113 -32.53 -6.30 16.24
N THR A 114 -33.79 -5.98 16.00
CA THR A 114 -34.89 -6.35 16.92
C THR A 114 -35.04 -7.86 17.02
N GLU A 115 -34.91 -8.61 15.93
CA GLU A 115 -34.94 -10.08 15.95
C GLU A 115 -33.70 -10.63 16.68
N ALA A 116 -32.51 -10.07 16.44
CA ALA A 116 -31.28 -10.45 17.15
C ALA A 116 -31.32 -10.13 18.65
N VAL A 117 -31.84 -8.96 19.03
CA VAL A 117 -32.06 -8.53 20.43
C VAL A 117 -33.14 -9.38 21.07
N TYR A 118 -34.22 -9.68 20.34
CA TYR A 118 -35.31 -10.53 20.84
C TYR A 118 -34.86 -11.98 21.02
N ASP A 119 -34.00 -12.52 20.14
CA ASP A 119 -33.42 -13.85 20.29
C ASP A 119 -32.34 -13.89 21.40
N ALA A 120 -31.46 -12.89 21.48
CA ALA A 120 -30.46 -12.78 22.54
C ALA A 120 -31.10 -12.66 23.93
N HIS A 121 -32.23 -11.95 24.02
CA HIS A 121 -32.96 -11.70 25.27
C HIS A 121 -34.29 -12.46 25.35
N ARG A 122 -34.48 -13.53 24.58
CA ARG A 122 -35.72 -14.32 24.51
C ARG A 122 -36.19 -14.84 25.87
N HIS A 123 -35.22 -15.17 26.73
CA HIS A 123 -35.46 -15.60 28.10
C HIS A 123 -35.97 -14.45 29.00
N LEU A 124 -35.54 -13.20 28.77
CA LEU A 124 -36.05 -12.02 29.47
C LEU A 124 -37.47 -11.68 29.00
N PHE A 125 -37.72 -11.66 27.69
CA PHE A 125 -39.05 -11.38 27.15
C PHE A 125 -40.09 -12.43 27.55
N SER A 126 -39.70 -13.72 27.60
CA SER A 126 -40.58 -14.79 28.08
C SER A 126 -40.86 -14.73 29.58
N ALA A 127 -39.92 -14.21 30.38
CA ALA A 127 -40.13 -13.91 31.80
C ALA A 127 -41.06 -12.70 31.99
N LEU A 128 -40.82 -11.61 31.24
CA LEU A 128 -41.62 -10.38 31.25
C LEU A 128 -43.08 -10.63 30.88
N ARG A 129 -43.35 -11.53 29.93
CA ARG A 129 -44.72 -11.85 29.46
C ARG A 129 -45.61 -12.48 30.55
N LYS A 130 -45.01 -13.09 31.58
CA LYS A 130 -45.75 -13.75 32.68
C LYS A 130 -45.94 -12.84 33.89
N MET A 131 -45.31 -11.67 33.90
CA MET A 131 -45.31 -10.76 35.04
C MET A 131 -46.36 -9.65 34.85
N PRO A 132 -47.00 -9.18 35.94
CA PRO A 132 -47.83 -7.98 35.88
C PRO A 132 -46.96 -6.77 35.54
N LEU A 133 -47.52 -5.81 34.80
CA LEU A 133 -46.80 -4.63 34.27
C LEU A 133 -45.94 -3.89 35.33
N SER A 134 -46.43 -3.78 36.57
CA SER A 134 -45.70 -3.11 37.66
C SER A 134 -44.47 -3.88 38.15
N GLU A 135 -44.47 -5.21 38.03
CA GLU A 135 -43.33 -6.05 38.41
C GLU A 135 -42.33 -6.13 37.25
N ALA A 136 -42.84 -6.17 36.01
CA ALA A 136 -42.04 -6.09 34.80
C ALA A 136 -41.24 -4.77 34.71
N SER A 137 -41.84 -3.63 35.06
CA SER A 137 -41.13 -2.33 35.07
C SER A 137 -40.01 -2.30 36.12
N ALA A 138 -40.30 -2.73 37.35
CA ALA A 138 -39.30 -2.81 38.42
C ALA A 138 -38.14 -3.75 38.06
N PHE A 139 -38.43 -4.85 37.36
CA PHE A 139 -37.41 -5.76 36.86
C PHE A 139 -36.51 -5.10 35.80
N LEU A 140 -37.09 -4.38 34.83
CA LEU A 140 -36.33 -3.65 33.81
C LEU A 140 -35.51 -2.50 34.42
N GLU A 141 -36.07 -1.76 35.38
CA GLU A 141 -35.36 -0.72 36.15
C GLU A 141 -34.14 -1.31 36.89
N SER A 142 -34.31 -2.47 37.53
CA SER A 142 -33.20 -3.19 38.18
C SER A 142 -32.12 -3.60 37.17
N LYS A 143 -32.51 -4.10 35.99
CA LYS A 143 -31.56 -4.49 34.93
C LYS A 143 -30.84 -3.30 34.32
N LEU A 144 -31.53 -2.17 34.15
CA LEU A 144 -30.92 -0.91 33.73
C LEU A 144 -29.89 -0.44 34.76
N ALA A 145 -30.22 -0.52 36.06
CA ALA A 145 -29.30 -0.17 37.12
C ALA A 145 -28.06 -1.09 37.14
N ASP A 146 -28.23 -2.39 36.92
CA ASP A 146 -27.12 -3.34 36.82
C ASP A 146 -26.25 -3.06 35.59
N ALA A 147 -26.84 -2.78 34.44
CA ALA A 147 -26.13 -2.40 33.21
C ALA A 147 -25.35 -1.09 33.38
N LYS A 148 -25.95 -0.09 34.04
CA LYS A 148 -25.25 1.17 34.38
C LYS A 148 -24.07 0.94 35.32
N LYS A 149 -24.21 0.08 36.34
CA LYS A 149 -23.10 -0.29 37.23
C LYS A 149 -21.98 -1.00 36.48
N LEU A 150 -22.33 -1.91 35.56
CA LEU A 150 -21.36 -2.59 34.71
C LEU A 150 -20.63 -1.59 33.80
N ASN A 151 -21.37 -0.68 33.16
CA ASN A 151 -20.77 0.35 32.31
C ASN A 151 -19.81 1.25 33.11
N ASN A 152 -20.22 1.73 34.28
CA ASN A 152 -19.36 2.54 35.15
C ASN A 152 -18.09 1.78 35.57
N ARG A 153 -18.21 0.47 35.85
CA ARG A 153 -17.06 -0.37 36.15
C ARG A 153 -16.12 -0.51 34.95
N LEU A 154 -16.65 -0.76 33.75
CA LEU A 154 -15.86 -0.85 32.52
C LEU A 154 -15.18 0.48 32.20
N CYS A 155 -15.88 1.61 32.32
CA CYS A 155 -15.30 2.93 32.13
C CYS A 155 -14.13 3.19 33.10
N HIS A 156 -14.26 2.78 34.37
CA HIS A 156 -13.17 2.85 35.33
C HIS A 156 -12.01 1.91 34.95
N GLU A 157 -12.29 0.68 34.53
CA GLU A 157 -11.26 -0.27 34.07
C GLU A 157 -10.50 0.29 32.84
N ILE A 158 -11.19 0.90 31.88
CA ILE A 158 -10.58 1.60 30.73
C ILE A 158 -9.70 2.75 31.21
N ALA A 159 -10.19 3.63 32.09
CA ALA A 159 -9.41 4.77 32.59
C ALA A 159 -8.11 4.33 33.30
N VAL A 160 -8.16 3.24 34.07
CA VAL A 160 -6.96 2.65 34.70
C VAL A 160 -6.00 2.07 33.66
N GLN A 161 -6.52 1.43 32.61
CA GLN A 161 -5.70 0.91 31.51
C GLN A 161 -5.04 2.05 30.71
N GLU A 162 -5.75 3.14 30.45
CA GLU A 162 -5.23 4.34 29.80
C GLU A 162 -4.11 4.99 30.62
N GLU A 163 -4.29 5.12 31.94
CA GLU A 163 -3.24 5.62 32.85
C GLU A 163 -2.00 4.72 32.82
N LYS A 164 -2.19 3.39 32.86
CA LYS A 164 -1.09 2.44 32.75
C LYS A 164 -0.37 2.53 31.40
N LEU A 165 -1.11 2.69 30.30
CA LEU A 165 -0.55 2.88 28.97
C LEU A 165 0.26 4.19 28.89
N ALA A 166 -0.23 5.26 29.51
CA ALA A 166 0.49 6.54 29.58
C ALA A 166 1.82 6.38 30.32
N LEU A 167 1.82 5.71 31.48
CA LEU A 167 3.05 5.45 32.25
C LEU A 167 4.06 4.61 31.46
N LEU A 168 3.62 3.51 30.85
CA LEU A 168 4.50 2.67 30.02
C LEU A 168 5.05 3.44 28.80
N SER A 169 4.23 4.29 28.18
CA SER A 169 4.70 5.12 27.07
C SER A 169 5.76 6.14 27.49
N ALA A 170 5.61 6.74 28.67
CA ALA A 170 6.59 7.67 29.23
C ALA A 170 7.89 6.95 29.61
N GLU A 171 7.80 5.73 30.16
CA GLU A 171 8.98 4.90 30.46
C GLU A 171 9.78 4.57 29.19
N ILE A 172 9.10 4.16 28.12
CA ILE A 172 9.75 3.92 26.83
C ILE A 172 10.42 5.21 26.31
N GLU A 173 9.73 6.34 26.37
CA GLU A 173 10.29 7.62 25.91
C GLU A 173 11.56 8.01 26.69
N ILE A 174 11.57 7.84 28.01
CA ILE A 174 12.75 8.09 28.85
C ILE A 174 13.89 7.16 28.44
N THR A 175 13.63 5.86 28.29
CA THR A 175 14.68 4.91 27.86
C THR A 175 15.25 5.27 26.49
N GLN A 176 14.41 5.76 25.56
CA GLN A 176 14.84 6.22 24.25
C GLN A 176 15.72 7.46 24.32
N GLN A 177 15.35 8.43 25.16
CA GLN A 177 16.18 9.62 25.40
C GLN A 177 17.53 9.27 26.03
N ASP A 178 17.57 8.28 26.93
CA ASP A 178 18.83 7.83 27.55
C ASP A 178 19.74 7.14 26.52
N LEU A 179 19.19 6.36 25.58
CA LEU A 179 19.96 5.78 24.48
C LEU A 179 20.54 6.86 23.57
N ASP A 180 19.74 7.85 23.20
CA ASP A 180 20.19 8.95 22.35
C ASP A 180 21.33 9.75 23.03
N ARG A 181 21.25 9.92 24.35
CA ARG A 181 22.33 10.55 25.14
C ARG A 181 23.61 9.71 25.12
N ILE A 182 23.51 8.41 25.38
CA ILE A 182 24.65 7.49 25.36
C ILE A 182 25.32 7.48 23.98
N ASN A 183 24.52 7.42 22.91
CA ASN A 183 25.03 7.48 21.54
C ASN A 183 25.75 8.80 21.23
N LEU A 184 25.22 9.93 21.71
CA LEU A 184 25.86 11.23 21.54
C LEU A 184 27.19 11.33 22.30
N GLU A 185 27.27 10.74 23.51
CA GLU A 185 28.50 10.66 24.30
C GLU A 185 29.54 9.75 23.64
N LEU A 186 29.13 8.62 23.08
CA LEU A 186 29.99 7.70 22.31
C LEU A 186 30.56 8.38 21.05
N ASP A 187 29.73 9.09 20.30
CA ASP A 187 30.16 9.82 19.09
C ASP A 187 31.09 11.01 19.39
N GLY A 188 30.90 11.63 20.55
CA GLY A 188 31.73 12.72 21.09
C GLY A 188 32.98 12.23 21.83
N SER A 189 33.09 10.94 22.11
CA SER A 189 34.19 10.37 22.87
C SER A 189 35.53 10.59 22.15
N PRO A 190 36.62 10.90 22.88
CA PRO A 190 37.96 10.94 22.32
C PRO A 190 38.33 9.64 21.60
N ASP A 191 37.79 8.50 22.04
CA ASP A 191 38.02 7.19 21.43
C ASP A 191 37.43 7.08 20.03
N ALA A 192 36.24 7.65 19.78
CA ALA A 192 35.66 7.73 18.44
C ALA A 192 36.53 8.58 17.50
N GLY A 193 37.16 9.65 18.03
CA GLY A 193 38.16 10.43 17.31
C GLY A 193 39.41 9.62 16.94
N ILE A 194 39.90 8.79 17.85
CA ILE A 194 41.04 7.89 17.63
C ILE A 194 40.70 6.84 16.57
N VAL A 195 39.52 6.21 16.64
CA VAL A 195 39.07 5.23 15.64
C VAL A 195 39.01 5.85 14.24
N ARG A 196 38.37 7.02 14.08
CA ARG A 196 38.34 7.73 12.78
C ARG A 196 39.74 8.07 12.26
N SER A 197 40.67 8.44 13.14
CA SER A 197 42.07 8.71 12.77
C SER A 197 42.76 7.44 12.28
N LEU A 198 42.60 6.33 13.00
CA LEU A 198 43.19 5.04 12.65
C LEU A 198 42.62 4.49 11.34
N GLU A 199 41.32 4.61 11.11
CA GLU A 199 40.68 4.24 9.85
C GLU A 199 41.22 5.07 8.68
N ASN A 200 41.33 6.40 8.86
CA ASN A 200 41.93 7.27 7.85
C ASN A 200 43.39 6.90 7.56
N GLN A 201 44.16 6.51 8.56
CA GLN A 201 45.52 6.03 8.36
C GLN A 201 45.54 4.70 7.62
N LEU A 202 44.63 3.77 7.94
CA LEU A 202 44.47 2.49 7.27
C LEU A 202 44.08 2.65 5.80
N TYR A 203 43.13 3.53 5.48
CA TYR A 203 42.77 3.83 4.09
C TYR A 203 43.96 4.43 3.32
N LYS A 204 44.72 5.33 3.95
CA LYS A 204 45.93 5.91 3.35
C LYS A 204 47.01 4.85 3.09
N THR A 205 47.21 3.89 3.99
CA THR A 205 48.21 2.82 3.79
C THR A 205 47.74 1.82 2.75
N GLN A 206 46.46 1.47 2.71
CA GLN A 206 45.89 0.61 1.66
C GLN A 206 46.01 1.25 0.27
N ALA A 207 45.70 2.55 0.13
CA ALA A 207 45.88 3.26 -1.13
C ALA A 207 47.34 3.23 -1.61
N LYS A 208 48.29 3.47 -0.69
CA LYS A 208 49.73 3.37 -0.98
C LYS A 208 50.15 1.95 -1.37
N LEU A 209 49.58 0.92 -0.75
CA LEU A 209 49.85 -0.48 -1.09
C LEU A 209 49.37 -0.80 -2.51
N ILE A 210 48.14 -0.41 -2.87
CA ILE A 210 47.59 -0.62 -4.20
C ILE A 210 48.41 0.12 -5.26
N GLU A 211 48.85 1.35 -4.97
CA GLU A 211 49.72 2.11 -5.87
C GLU A 211 51.09 1.43 -6.04
N ALA A 212 51.69 0.95 -4.95
CA ALA A 212 52.94 0.21 -4.98
C ALA A 212 52.82 -1.10 -5.80
N GLU A 213 51.73 -1.84 -5.64
CA GLU A 213 51.45 -3.04 -6.46
C GLU A 213 51.29 -2.70 -7.94
N HIS A 214 50.59 -1.61 -8.27
CA HIS A 214 50.45 -1.16 -9.66
C HIS A 214 51.79 -0.79 -10.28
N VAL A 215 52.64 -0.09 -9.53
CA VAL A 215 54.01 0.23 -9.95
C VAL A 215 54.83 -1.04 -10.14
N ALA A 216 54.74 -2.02 -9.22
CA ALA A 216 55.43 -3.30 -9.34
C ALA A 216 55.03 -4.05 -10.62
N ARG A 217 53.72 -4.17 -10.91
CA ARG A 217 53.22 -4.81 -12.14
C ARG A 217 53.75 -4.14 -13.41
N LYS A 218 53.87 -2.80 -13.41
CA LYS A 218 54.48 -2.08 -14.55
C LYS A 218 55.95 -2.44 -14.73
N TYR A 219 56.72 -2.51 -13.65
CA TYR A 219 58.12 -2.93 -13.74
C TYR A 219 58.28 -4.38 -14.18
N GLU A 220 57.41 -5.28 -13.72
CA GLU A 220 57.38 -6.68 -14.17
C GLU A 220 57.04 -6.81 -15.67
N SER A 221 56.11 -5.98 -16.17
CA SER A 221 55.78 -5.91 -17.59
C SER A 221 56.97 -5.40 -18.41
N ILE A 222 57.63 -4.32 -17.98
CA ILE A 222 58.83 -3.80 -18.62
C ILE A 222 59.95 -4.85 -18.62
N GLN A 223 60.15 -5.55 -17.50
CA GLN A 223 61.15 -6.61 -17.38
C GLN A 223 60.86 -7.75 -18.35
N SER A 224 59.61 -8.20 -18.46
CA SER A 224 59.19 -9.23 -19.41
C SER A 224 59.48 -8.81 -20.86
N LEU A 225 59.13 -7.58 -21.25
CA LEU A 225 59.42 -7.03 -22.57
C LEU A 225 60.93 -6.96 -22.86
N LEU A 226 61.75 -6.57 -21.86
CA LEU A 226 63.20 -6.54 -22.02
C LEU A 226 63.80 -7.94 -22.18
N ILE A 227 63.25 -8.95 -21.49
CA ILE A 227 63.67 -10.35 -21.63
C ILE A 227 63.27 -10.89 -23.02
N GLU A 228 62.07 -10.60 -23.49
CA GLU A 228 61.59 -10.96 -24.83
C GLU A 228 62.44 -10.30 -25.92
N ALA A 229 62.71 -9.00 -25.81
CA ALA A 229 63.57 -8.28 -26.74
C ALA A 229 64.99 -8.88 -26.76
N ARG A 230 65.56 -9.17 -25.58
CA ARG A 230 66.85 -9.88 -25.46
C ARG A 230 66.83 -11.25 -26.15
N GLY A 231 65.71 -11.96 -26.14
CA GLY A 231 65.52 -13.22 -26.87
C GLY A 231 65.34 -13.06 -28.38
N SER A 232 64.73 -11.97 -28.85
CA SER A 232 64.50 -11.70 -30.28
C SER A 232 65.76 -11.20 -31.00
N TYR A 233 66.55 -10.33 -30.35
CA TYR A 233 67.72 -9.70 -30.99
C TYR A 233 68.72 -10.69 -31.64
N PRO A 234 69.05 -11.84 -31.04
CA PRO A 234 69.90 -12.85 -31.70
C PRO A 234 69.26 -13.41 -32.98
N ASN A 235 67.96 -13.68 -32.98
CA ASN A 235 67.24 -14.23 -34.13
C ASN A 235 67.13 -13.21 -35.26
N GLU A 236 66.85 -11.96 -34.95
CA GLU A 236 66.87 -10.85 -35.92
C GLU A 236 68.26 -10.66 -36.51
N LEU A 237 69.30 -10.71 -35.67
CA LEU A 237 70.69 -10.63 -36.12
C LEU A 237 71.07 -11.80 -37.04
N GLU A 238 70.62 -13.02 -36.73
CA GLU A 238 70.80 -14.19 -37.60
C GLU A 238 70.02 -14.06 -38.91
N SER A 239 68.79 -13.55 -38.87
CA SER A 239 67.98 -13.29 -40.06
C SER A 239 68.66 -12.27 -40.98
N LEU A 240 69.11 -11.14 -40.43
CA LEU A 240 69.88 -10.13 -41.14
C LEU A 240 71.18 -10.71 -41.73
N LYS A 241 71.91 -11.51 -40.96
CA LYS A 241 73.10 -12.24 -41.46
C LYS A 241 72.74 -13.15 -42.64
N LYS A 242 71.65 -13.92 -42.55
CA LYS A 242 71.17 -14.79 -43.65
C LYS A 242 70.73 -13.98 -44.87
N GLN A 243 70.06 -12.84 -44.71
CA GLN A 243 69.69 -11.98 -45.82
C GLN A 243 70.92 -11.35 -46.50
N VAL A 244 71.92 -10.93 -45.73
CA VAL A 244 73.20 -10.44 -46.28
C VAL A 244 73.92 -11.54 -47.05
N ILE A 245 73.90 -12.79 -46.57
CA ILE A 245 74.46 -13.93 -47.31
C ILE A 245 73.66 -14.17 -48.60
N LYS A 246 72.33 -14.21 -48.52
CA LYS A 246 71.44 -14.46 -49.66
C LYS A 246 71.49 -13.34 -50.71
N THR A 247 71.66 -12.08 -50.30
CA THR A 247 71.84 -10.95 -51.24
C THR A 247 73.18 -11.05 -51.95
N LYS A 248 74.27 -11.37 -51.24
CA LYS A 248 75.57 -11.70 -51.85
C LYS A 248 75.48 -12.90 -52.81
N GLU A 249 74.68 -13.91 -52.50
CA GLU A 249 74.45 -15.08 -53.37
C GLU A 249 73.55 -14.74 -54.57
N LYS A 250 72.55 -13.88 -54.41
CA LYS A 250 71.69 -13.41 -55.52
C LYS A 250 72.40 -12.45 -56.45
N GLU A 251 73.33 -11.63 -55.95
CA GLU A 251 74.27 -10.86 -56.77
C GLU A 251 75.17 -11.79 -57.62
N SER A 252 75.26 -13.08 -57.27
CA SER A 252 76.03 -14.10 -57.99
C SER A 252 75.25 -14.84 -59.10
N CYS A 253 73.93 -14.65 -59.25
CA CYS A 253 73.16 -15.33 -60.32
C CYS A 253 71.88 -14.58 -60.74
N PRO A 254 71.83 -13.98 -61.94
CA PRO A 254 70.58 -13.54 -62.54
C PRO A 254 69.95 -14.69 -63.33
N SER A 255 68.97 -15.38 -62.74
CA SER A 255 68.17 -16.38 -63.44
C SER A 255 66.74 -15.89 -63.63
N TYR A 256 66.31 -15.93 -64.89
CA TYR A 256 65.02 -15.51 -65.44
C TYR A 256 63.87 -16.33 -64.84
N ASN A 257 63.15 -15.78 -63.86
CA ASN A 257 61.76 -16.17 -63.55
C ASN A 257 61.03 -15.04 -62.80
N SER A 258 61.22 -13.81 -63.28
CA SER A 258 60.73 -12.60 -62.63
C SER A 258 59.21 -12.41 -62.75
N ILE A 259 58.58 -12.84 -63.85
CA ILE A 259 57.21 -12.38 -64.15
C ILE A 259 56.12 -13.18 -63.41
N PHE A 260 56.28 -14.50 -63.22
CA PHE A 260 55.28 -15.33 -62.51
C PHE A 260 55.34 -15.16 -60.98
N PHE A 261 56.54 -14.95 -60.43
CA PHE A 261 56.69 -14.61 -59.01
C PHE A 261 56.07 -13.26 -58.69
N LEU A 262 56.26 -12.25 -59.56
CA LEU A 262 55.72 -10.91 -59.35
C LEU A 262 54.19 -10.88 -59.27
N SER A 263 53.49 -11.69 -60.08
CA SER A 263 52.02 -11.76 -60.02
C SER A 263 51.51 -12.46 -58.76
N ALA A 264 52.15 -13.55 -58.33
CA ALA A 264 51.78 -14.24 -57.09
C ALA A 264 52.07 -13.39 -55.85
N THR A 265 53.19 -12.67 -55.82
CA THR A 265 53.51 -11.73 -54.73
C THR A 265 52.58 -10.53 -54.72
N LEU A 266 52.11 -10.06 -55.88
CA LEU A 266 51.16 -8.95 -55.96
C LEU A 266 49.79 -9.33 -55.39
N VAL A 267 49.29 -10.54 -55.70
CA VAL A 267 48.02 -11.04 -55.15
C VAL A 267 48.12 -11.31 -53.65
N SER A 268 49.24 -11.87 -53.15
CA SER A 268 49.48 -12.02 -51.71
C SER A 268 49.48 -10.66 -51.01
N ALA A 269 50.20 -9.68 -51.57
CA ALA A 269 50.27 -8.33 -51.02
C ALA A 269 48.90 -7.61 -51.04
N GLN A 270 48.05 -7.87 -52.05
CA GLN A 270 46.69 -7.34 -52.09
C GLN A 270 45.77 -7.96 -51.03
N ASN A 271 45.89 -9.27 -50.79
CA ASN A 271 45.13 -9.95 -49.74
C ASN A 271 45.57 -9.51 -48.34
N GLU A 272 46.88 -9.40 -48.11
CA GLU A 272 47.45 -8.88 -46.86
C GLU A 272 47.02 -7.42 -46.63
N ALA A 273 47.01 -6.58 -47.66
CA ALA A 273 46.52 -5.21 -47.55
C ALA A 273 45.02 -5.13 -47.23
N ALA A 274 44.21 -6.05 -47.78
CA ALA A 274 42.79 -6.13 -47.47
C ALA A 274 42.53 -6.60 -46.03
N GLU A 275 43.33 -7.54 -45.52
CA GLU A 275 43.26 -8.01 -44.14
C GLU A 275 43.67 -6.92 -43.14
N VAL A 276 44.76 -6.20 -43.41
CA VAL A 276 45.18 -5.04 -42.61
C VAL A 276 44.11 -3.94 -42.64
N PHE A 277 43.47 -3.70 -43.78
CA PHE A 277 42.37 -2.73 -43.87
C PHE A 277 41.17 -3.12 -42.99
N LEU A 278 40.80 -4.40 -42.97
CA LEU A 278 39.74 -4.90 -42.08
C LEU A 278 40.11 -4.76 -40.61
N GLN A 279 41.35 -5.11 -40.23
CA GLN A 279 41.83 -4.93 -38.84
C GLN A 279 41.83 -3.45 -38.41
N VAL A 280 42.19 -2.53 -39.32
CA VAL A 280 42.10 -1.09 -39.05
C VAL A 280 40.65 -0.66 -38.84
N LYS A 281 39.70 -1.20 -39.62
CA LYS A 281 38.26 -0.90 -39.46
C LYS A 281 37.67 -1.48 -38.19
N GLU A 282 38.05 -2.69 -37.81
CA GLU A 282 37.67 -3.27 -36.52
C GLU A 282 38.23 -2.45 -35.35
N GLY A 283 39.49 -2.02 -35.43
CA GLY A 283 40.11 -1.13 -34.46
C GLY A 283 39.42 0.24 -34.34
N GLU A 284 38.95 0.82 -35.45
CA GLU A 284 38.14 2.05 -35.43
C GLU A 284 36.79 1.84 -34.70
N ILE A 285 36.12 0.70 -34.92
CA ILE A 285 34.86 0.36 -34.25
C ILE A 285 35.08 0.18 -32.74
N ASP A 286 36.14 -0.53 -32.35
CA ASP A 286 36.49 -0.73 -30.95
C ASP A 286 36.90 0.58 -30.27
N PHE A 287 37.59 1.47 -30.99
CA PHE A 287 37.91 2.82 -30.50
C PHE A 287 36.63 3.63 -30.22
N ILE A 288 35.68 3.67 -31.17
CA ILE A 288 34.38 4.34 -30.98
C ILE A 288 33.61 3.74 -29.80
N ARG A 289 33.62 2.40 -29.66
CA ARG A 289 32.97 1.72 -28.54
C ARG A 289 33.60 2.09 -27.19
N MET A 290 34.93 2.21 -27.17
CA MET A 290 35.69 2.60 -25.99
C MET A 290 35.42 4.07 -25.62
N GLU A 291 35.34 4.96 -26.61
CA GLU A 291 34.99 6.37 -26.42
C GLU A 291 33.58 6.52 -25.83
N ALA A 292 32.58 5.82 -26.39
CA ALA A 292 31.23 5.81 -25.84
C ALA A 292 31.17 5.24 -24.40
N SER A 293 31.96 4.20 -24.11
CA SER A 293 32.09 3.65 -22.75
C SER A 293 32.71 4.66 -21.78
N TYR A 294 33.72 5.41 -22.23
CA TYR A 294 34.38 6.45 -21.45
C TYR A 294 33.45 7.64 -21.16
N GLU A 295 32.68 8.09 -22.15
CA GLU A 295 31.66 9.14 -21.98
C GLU A 295 30.58 8.71 -20.98
N ASN A 296 30.10 7.46 -21.07
CA ASN A 296 29.15 6.91 -20.11
C ASN A 296 29.72 6.83 -18.69
N ALA A 297 30.99 6.46 -18.55
CA ALA A 297 31.68 6.45 -17.25
C ALA A 297 31.83 7.85 -16.66
N ILE A 298 32.13 8.87 -17.50
CA ILE A 298 32.16 10.27 -17.06
C ILE A 298 30.78 10.73 -16.62
N ALA A 299 29.74 10.48 -17.41
CA ALA A 299 28.37 10.86 -17.08
C ALA A 299 27.90 10.20 -15.76
N SER A 300 28.22 8.92 -15.56
CA SER A 300 27.93 8.20 -14.32
C SER A 300 28.68 8.80 -13.12
N ARG A 301 29.97 9.11 -13.27
CA ARG A 301 30.77 9.78 -12.23
C ARG A 301 30.19 11.15 -11.87
N ASP A 302 29.80 11.94 -12.86
CA ASP A 302 29.31 13.30 -12.63
C ASP A 302 27.91 13.27 -11.98
N SER A 303 27.05 12.32 -12.36
CA SER A 303 25.79 12.05 -11.65
C SER A 303 26.01 11.60 -10.19
N MET A 304 27.00 10.73 -9.93
CA MET A 304 27.35 10.34 -8.56
C MET A 304 27.91 11.52 -7.74
N ARG A 305 28.68 12.42 -8.36
CA ARG A 305 29.15 13.64 -7.70
C ARG A 305 27.99 14.56 -7.34
N GLU A 306 27.04 14.75 -8.24
CA GLU A 306 25.87 15.59 -7.99
C GLU A 306 25.04 15.05 -6.81
N THR A 307 24.74 13.74 -6.81
CA THR A 307 24.00 13.12 -5.70
C THR A 307 24.76 13.19 -4.37
N LEU A 308 26.08 13.03 -4.39
CA LEU A 308 26.93 13.18 -3.21
C LEU A 308 26.91 14.62 -2.68
N THR A 309 27.07 15.63 -3.54
CA THR A 309 27.00 17.05 -3.12
C THR A 309 25.63 17.43 -2.57
N ALA A 310 24.54 16.89 -3.12
CA ALA A 310 23.20 17.10 -2.59
C ALA A 310 23.02 16.44 -1.21
N PHE A 311 23.61 15.26 -0.99
CA PHE A 311 23.61 14.62 0.32
C PHE A 311 24.45 15.40 1.34
N GLU A 312 25.64 15.87 0.97
CA GLU A 312 26.47 16.73 1.81
C GLU A 312 25.74 18.00 2.24
N GLN A 313 25.01 18.65 1.33
CA GLN A 313 24.18 19.82 1.66
C GLN A 313 23.06 19.48 2.66
N LYS A 314 22.39 18.34 2.51
CA LYS A 314 21.37 17.88 3.47
C LYS A 314 21.96 17.62 4.84
N VAL A 315 23.13 16.97 4.90
CA VAL A 315 23.83 16.71 6.17
C VAL A 315 24.31 18.01 6.82
N ALA A 316 24.84 18.95 6.03
CA ALA A 316 25.24 20.26 6.52
C ALA A 316 24.05 21.04 7.12
N ALA A 317 22.89 21.05 6.44
CA ALA A 317 21.68 21.69 6.94
C ALA A 317 21.14 21.01 8.22
N ALA A 318 21.17 19.68 8.29
CA ALA A 318 20.77 18.95 9.50
C ALA A 318 21.71 19.25 10.68
N LYS A 319 23.02 19.35 10.42
CA LYS A 319 24.01 19.74 11.42
C LYS A 319 23.75 21.17 11.91
N GLU A 320 23.50 22.11 11.01
CA GLU A 320 23.18 23.50 11.36
C GLU A 320 21.92 23.58 12.24
N ALA A 321 20.86 22.84 11.90
CA ALA A 321 19.64 22.78 12.71
C ALA A 321 19.90 22.20 14.11
N ARG A 322 20.71 21.13 14.21
CA ARG A 322 21.10 20.55 15.49
C ARG A 322 21.94 21.50 16.32
N ASP A 323 22.90 22.18 15.70
CA ASP A 323 23.77 23.14 16.38
C ASP A 323 22.95 24.35 16.88
N GLN A 324 21.96 24.83 16.11
CA GLN A 324 20.99 25.84 16.56
C GLN A 324 20.19 25.36 17.79
N HIS A 325 19.72 24.12 17.79
CA HIS A 325 19.00 23.52 18.92
C HIS A 325 19.91 23.40 20.17
N LEU A 326 21.16 22.98 20.01
CA LEU A 326 22.13 22.92 21.11
C LEU A 326 22.46 24.30 21.67
N VAL A 327 22.56 25.33 20.82
CA VAL A 327 22.72 26.71 21.27
C VAL A 327 21.50 27.15 22.08
N HIS A 328 20.29 26.82 21.65
CA HIS A 328 19.07 27.12 22.40
C HIS A 328 19.04 26.46 23.78
N ILE A 329 19.39 25.16 23.86
CA ILE A 329 19.49 24.46 25.15
C ILE A 329 20.58 25.08 26.03
N ARG A 330 21.75 25.43 25.48
CA ARG A 330 22.81 26.10 26.24
C ARG A 330 22.35 27.44 26.79
N GLN A 331 21.62 28.24 26.00
CA GLN A 331 21.04 29.50 26.48
C GLN A 331 20.07 29.26 27.64
N GLN A 332 19.19 28.25 27.53
CA GLN A 332 18.30 27.89 28.65
C GLN A 332 19.11 27.50 29.88
N VAL A 333 20.13 26.65 29.74
CA VAL A 333 21.00 26.23 30.87
C VAL A 333 21.74 27.42 31.47
N GLU A 334 22.27 28.33 30.67
CA GLU A 334 22.93 29.55 31.13
C GLU A 334 21.95 30.47 31.86
N GLU A 335 20.70 30.60 31.39
CA GLU A 335 19.64 31.34 32.08
C GLU A 335 19.28 30.71 33.43
N TRP A 336 19.14 29.38 33.48
CA TRP A 336 18.92 28.64 34.74
C TRP A 336 20.12 28.79 35.69
N GLN A 337 21.33 28.75 35.17
CA GLN A 337 22.57 28.90 35.94
C GLN A 337 22.74 30.34 36.45
N ALA A 338 22.39 31.34 35.64
CA ALA A 338 22.36 32.76 36.03
C ALA A 338 21.29 33.04 37.10
N GLN A 339 20.16 32.31 37.08
CA GLN A 339 19.13 32.39 38.11
C GLN A 339 19.50 31.63 39.39
N SER A 340 20.36 30.61 39.31
CA SER A 340 20.68 29.71 40.43
C SER A 340 22.02 29.99 41.12
N SER A 341 22.91 30.81 40.56
CA SER A 341 24.23 31.07 41.14
C SER A 341 24.23 32.19 42.20
N PRO A 342 24.70 31.94 43.44
CA PRO A 342 25.36 32.95 44.26
C PRO A 342 26.73 33.29 43.64
N GLY A 343 27.19 34.53 43.79
CA GLY A 343 28.30 35.11 43.00
C GLY A 343 29.68 34.45 43.16
N PRO A 344 30.60 34.67 42.19
CA PRO A 344 31.91 34.02 42.17
C PRO A 344 32.95 34.89 42.87
N ASP A 345 33.31 34.52 44.10
CA ASP A 345 34.46 35.07 44.81
C ASP A 345 35.16 33.97 45.61
N ALA A 346 35.78 33.03 44.91
CA ALA A 346 36.84 32.21 45.50
C ALA A 346 37.68 31.57 44.39
N TYR A 347 39.00 31.61 44.58
CA TYR A 347 40.05 30.96 43.80
C TYR A 347 40.58 31.72 42.58
N ARG A 348 41.16 32.88 42.86
CA ARG A 348 42.46 33.28 42.28
C ARG A 348 43.61 32.80 43.18
N HIS A 349 44.83 32.83 42.62
CA HIS A 349 46.15 32.38 43.15
C HIS A 349 46.50 30.97 42.60
N LEU A 350 47.58 30.71 41.83
CA LEU A 350 48.91 31.33 41.72
C LEU A 350 49.56 31.09 40.33
N THR A 351 50.47 31.98 39.95
CA THR A 351 51.44 31.97 38.82
C THR A 351 52.83 31.40 39.28
N PRO A 352 53.98 31.53 38.55
CA PRO A 352 54.52 30.52 37.60
C PRO A 352 56.05 30.19 37.71
N LEU A 353 56.53 29.18 36.94
CA LEU A 353 57.94 28.85 36.52
C LEU A 353 58.98 28.52 37.64
N PRO A 354 60.23 28.00 37.40
CA PRO A 354 61.01 27.79 36.15
C PRO A 354 61.80 26.43 36.00
N SER A 355 62.53 26.30 34.88
CA SER A 355 63.56 25.26 34.54
C SER A 355 64.85 25.35 35.40
N PRO A 356 65.73 24.30 35.48
CA PRO A 356 66.96 24.28 34.63
C PRO A 356 67.58 22.88 34.28
N ASN A 357 68.38 22.84 33.20
CA ASN A 357 69.43 21.85 32.82
C ASN A 357 70.67 21.93 33.78
N PRO A 358 71.91 21.36 33.53
CA PRO A 358 72.47 20.16 32.83
C PRO A 358 73.56 19.41 33.69
N PHE A 359 74.21 18.31 33.24
CA PHE A 359 75.62 17.89 33.56
C PHE A 359 75.99 16.61 32.75
N LEU A 360 76.94 16.55 31.79
CA LEU A 360 78.42 16.51 31.79
C LEU A 360 79.11 15.18 32.20
N SER A 361 79.84 14.63 31.21
CA SER A 361 81.25 14.12 31.25
C SER A 361 81.61 12.65 31.50
N LYS A 362 82.42 12.13 30.53
CA LYS A 362 83.70 11.37 30.64
C LYS A 362 83.65 9.96 31.31
N GLU A 363 84.48 8.97 31.00
CA GLU A 363 85.88 8.88 30.56
C GLU A 363 86.19 7.42 30.12
N SER A 364 87.16 7.20 29.22
CA SER A 364 87.93 5.95 29.02
C SER A 364 88.87 5.68 30.21
N PRO A 365 89.48 4.49 30.49
CA PRO A 365 90.41 3.72 29.63
C PRO A 365 90.29 2.18 29.87
N ASP A 366 91.00 1.22 29.28
CA ASP A 366 92.44 0.94 29.39
C ASP A 366 92.88 -0.18 28.42
N THR A 367 94.17 -0.15 28.14
CA THR A 367 95.01 -1.06 27.37
C THR A 367 95.12 -2.46 27.97
N ASP A 368 95.30 -3.49 27.14
CA ASP A 368 96.19 -4.58 27.53
C ASP A 368 96.90 -5.30 26.38
N THR A 369 98.09 -5.79 26.71
CA THR A 369 99.21 -6.18 25.84
C THR A 369 99.24 -7.69 25.65
N PHE A 370 99.48 -8.22 24.45
CA PHE A 370 99.98 -9.60 24.27
C PHE A 370 100.93 -9.74 23.07
N ARG A 371 101.99 -10.53 23.25
CA ARG A 371 103.17 -10.66 22.39
C ARG A 371 103.38 -12.12 21.94
N PHE A 372 103.98 -12.25 20.74
CA PHE A 372 104.72 -13.37 20.12
C PHE A 372 103.92 -14.48 19.39
N PRO A 373 104.56 -15.29 18.51
CA PRO A 373 105.69 -15.06 17.58
C PRO A 373 105.35 -15.52 16.13
N GLY A 374 106.18 -15.16 15.13
CA GLY A 374 105.89 -15.35 13.71
C GLY A 374 106.33 -16.66 13.05
N SER A 375 105.96 -16.80 11.76
CA SER A 375 106.74 -17.39 10.66
C SER A 375 105.97 -17.14 9.35
N GLY A 376 106.58 -16.49 8.36
CA GLY A 376 107.25 -17.26 7.32
C GLY A 376 106.45 -17.52 6.03
N GLU A 377 105.52 -16.64 5.64
CA GLU A 377 104.97 -16.57 4.25
C GLU A 377 104.85 -15.10 3.79
N ASP A 378 105.69 -14.23 4.33
CA ASP A 378 105.32 -12.83 4.50
C ASP A 378 105.54 -11.94 3.28
N LYS A 379 106.32 -12.28 2.26
CA LYS A 379 106.62 -11.27 1.21
C LYS A 379 105.47 -11.02 0.23
N ASP A 380 104.86 -12.07 -0.29
CA ASP A 380 103.72 -11.94 -1.21
C ASP A 380 102.45 -11.53 -0.46
N GLN A 381 102.29 -11.98 0.79
CA GLN A 381 101.21 -11.55 1.67
C GLN A 381 101.40 -10.09 2.12
N GLU A 382 102.62 -9.65 2.41
CA GLU A 382 102.91 -8.25 2.77
C GLU A 382 102.74 -7.31 1.57
N GLU A 383 103.11 -7.72 0.36
CA GLU A 383 102.83 -6.94 -0.85
C GLU A 383 101.33 -6.87 -1.15
N ASN A 384 100.60 -7.98 -0.99
CA ASN A 384 99.14 -7.99 -1.16
C ASN A 384 98.44 -7.15 -0.07
N LEU A 385 98.88 -7.25 1.19
CA LEU A 385 98.38 -6.43 2.30
C LEU A 385 98.70 -4.95 2.11
N LYS A 386 99.88 -4.60 1.57
CA LYS A 386 100.23 -3.22 1.20
C LYS A 386 99.33 -2.69 0.08
N ARG A 387 99.03 -3.51 -0.93
CA ARG A 387 98.11 -3.15 -2.02
C ARG A 387 96.69 -2.94 -1.52
N ILE A 388 96.18 -3.88 -0.72
CA ILE A 388 94.85 -3.79 -0.09
C ILE A 388 94.79 -2.56 0.83
N LEU A 389 95.84 -2.27 1.60
CA LEU A 389 95.91 -1.08 2.45
C LEU A 389 95.91 0.21 1.62
N LEU A 390 96.58 0.23 0.47
CA LEU A 390 96.59 1.38 -0.43
C LEU A 390 95.21 1.60 -1.05
N ASP A 391 94.58 0.53 -1.55
CA ASP A 391 93.23 0.58 -2.11
C ASP A 391 92.20 1.02 -1.04
N LEU A 392 92.32 0.54 0.21
CA LEU A 392 91.48 0.99 1.33
C LEU A 392 91.72 2.46 1.67
N LYS A 393 92.98 2.88 1.65
CA LYS A 393 93.41 4.24 1.96
C LYS A 393 92.84 5.23 0.94
N ASP A 394 92.88 4.87 -0.34
CA ASP A 394 92.34 5.64 -1.45
C ASP A 394 90.81 5.66 -1.43
N ALA A 395 90.16 4.51 -1.18
CA ALA A 395 88.70 4.42 -1.09
C ALA A 395 88.12 5.21 0.10
N LEU A 396 88.85 5.30 1.22
CA LEU A 396 88.43 6.02 2.42
C LEU A 396 88.97 7.46 2.49
N GLY A 397 89.80 7.86 1.53
CA GLY A 397 90.37 9.21 1.41
C GLY A 397 91.23 9.63 2.61
N VAL A 398 92.01 8.71 3.19
CA VAL A 398 92.79 8.98 4.42
C VAL A 398 94.29 9.02 4.13
N SER A 399 95.02 10.01 4.64
CA SER A 399 96.45 10.15 4.33
C SER A 399 97.39 9.25 5.15
N ASP A 400 96.95 8.74 6.32
CA ASP A 400 97.81 7.95 7.24
C ASP A 400 97.11 6.70 7.79
N ILE A 401 97.91 5.68 8.14
CA ILE A 401 97.45 4.40 8.71
C ILE A 401 96.68 4.62 10.03
N HIS A 402 97.06 5.64 10.81
CA HIS A 402 96.35 5.98 12.04
C HIS A 402 94.91 6.46 11.76
N GLY A 403 94.72 7.31 10.75
CA GLY A 403 93.38 7.76 10.35
C GLY A 403 92.53 6.63 9.78
N LEU A 404 93.16 5.68 9.06
CA LEU A 404 92.48 4.48 8.59
C LEU A 404 91.95 3.65 9.76
N ARG A 405 92.79 3.43 10.78
CA ARG A 405 92.42 2.70 12.00
C ARG A 405 91.28 3.40 12.75
N GLU A 406 91.31 4.73 12.86
CA GLU A 406 90.26 5.50 13.53
C GLU A 406 88.92 5.38 12.78
N ARG A 407 88.90 5.57 11.46
CA ARG A 407 87.68 5.39 10.66
C ARG A 407 87.14 3.97 10.71
N CYS A 408 88.00 2.95 10.72
CA CYS A 408 87.55 1.57 10.90
C CYS A 408 86.94 1.34 12.30
N ARG A 409 87.48 1.97 13.35
CA ARG A 409 86.85 1.92 14.69
C ARG A 409 85.51 2.65 14.69
N GLU A 410 85.43 3.84 14.12
CA GLU A 410 84.19 4.61 13.99
C GLU A 410 83.13 3.87 13.17
N GLN A 411 83.53 3.24 12.06
CA GLN A 411 82.65 2.43 11.21
C GLN A 411 82.13 1.22 11.98
N ARG A 412 82.99 0.53 12.75
CA ARG A 412 82.58 -0.58 13.62
C ARG A 412 81.65 -0.12 14.74
N SER A 413 81.92 1.02 15.37
CA SER A 413 81.01 1.61 16.37
C SER A 413 79.68 2.03 15.77
N ARG A 414 79.67 2.53 14.52
CA ARG A 414 78.44 2.85 13.79
C ARG A 414 77.65 1.59 13.46
N GLU A 415 78.31 0.53 13.00
CA GLU A 415 77.70 -0.77 12.73
C GLU A 415 77.10 -1.38 14.01
N LEU A 416 77.82 -1.33 15.13
CA LEU A 416 77.30 -1.79 16.43
C LEU A 416 76.05 -1.00 16.84
N ARG A 417 76.07 0.34 16.73
CA ARG A 417 74.89 1.17 17.03
C ARG A 417 73.72 0.90 16.08
N LEU A 418 73.99 0.59 14.81
CA LEU A 418 72.94 0.22 13.85
C LEU A 418 72.32 -1.14 14.19
N LEU A 419 73.12 -2.09 14.68
CA LEU A 419 72.62 -3.37 15.18
C LEU A 419 71.79 -3.19 16.46
N GLU A 420 72.27 -2.42 17.42
CA GLU A 420 71.52 -2.08 18.63
C GLU A 420 70.19 -1.39 18.28
N CYS A 421 70.22 -0.38 17.39
CA CYS A 421 69.02 0.30 16.92
C CYS A 421 68.07 -0.66 16.20
N LYS A 422 68.59 -1.59 15.39
CA LYS A 422 67.77 -2.63 14.75
C LYS A 422 67.11 -3.53 15.81
N ASP A 423 67.84 -4.00 16.80
CA ASP A 423 67.30 -4.86 17.85
C ASP A 423 66.25 -4.15 18.70
N ASP A 424 66.46 -2.86 19.02
CA ASP A 424 65.48 -2.03 19.72
C ASP A 424 64.22 -1.80 18.87
N THR A 425 64.37 -1.54 17.56
CA THR A 425 63.22 -1.44 16.66
C THR A 425 62.45 -2.75 16.52
N LEU A 426 63.14 -3.91 16.57
CA LEU A 426 62.49 -5.21 16.52
C LEU A 426 61.69 -5.49 17.78
N LYS A 427 62.25 -5.19 18.97
CA LYS A 427 61.53 -5.30 20.24
C LYS A 427 60.31 -4.38 20.29
N GLU A 428 60.46 -3.15 19.81
CA GLU A 428 59.33 -2.21 19.73
C GLU A 428 58.23 -2.71 18.79
N VAL A 429 58.60 -3.27 17.64
CA VAL A 429 57.64 -3.90 16.72
C VAL A 429 56.93 -5.09 17.36
N GLU A 430 57.61 -5.90 18.17
CA GLU A 430 57.01 -7.01 18.90
C GLU A 430 56.04 -6.52 19.98
N ASN A 431 56.44 -5.55 20.80
CA ASN A 431 55.58 -4.90 21.79
C ASN A 431 54.32 -4.30 21.15
N LEU A 432 54.46 -3.60 20.02
CA LEU A 432 53.34 -3.01 19.30
C LEU A 432 52.40 -4.07 18.72
N LYS A 433 52.91 -5.24 18.30
CA LYS A 433 52.08 -6.37 17.86
C LYS A 433 51.29 -6.96 19.02
N GLU A 434 51.91 -7.13 20.18
CA GLU A 434 51.24 -7.62 21.39
C GLU A 434 50.16 -6.64 21.86
N MET A 435 50.48 -5.34 21.90
CA MET A 435 49.52 -4.30 22.26
C MET A 435 48.36 -4.24 21.27
N LYS A 436 48.63 -4.34 19.95
CA LYS A 436 47.58 -4.44 18.93
C LYS A 436 46.70 -5.66 19.15
N HIS A 437 47.27 -6.81 19.48
CA HIS A 437 46.50 -8.02 19.73
C HIS A 437 45.63 -7.89 20.98
N SER A 438 46.18 -7.33 22.07
CA SER A 438 45.44 -7.06 23.31
C SER A 438 44.28 -6.09 23.08
N LEU A 439 44.53 -4.96 22.42
CA LEU A 439 43.50 -3.97 22.10
C LEU A 439 42.44 -4.53 21.14
N SER A 440 42.83 -5.38 20.18
CA SER A 440 41.87 -6.07 19.30
C SER A 440 40.96 -6.98 20.12
N LEU A 441 41.51 -7.74 21.06
CA LEU A 441 40.73 -8.65 21.90
C LEU A 441 39.78 -7.87 22.84
N GLU A 442 40.23 -6.75 23.38
CA GLU A 442 39.41 -5.87 24.21
C GLU A 442 38.29 -5.22 23.41
N ARG A 443 38.57 -4.70 22.22
CA ARG A 443 37.56 -4.21 21.28
C ARG A 443 36.53 -5.28 20.96
N ASP A 444 36.97 -6.50 20.63
CA ASP A 444 36.05 -7.58 20.28
C ASP A 444 35.17 -7.96 21.49
N ARG A 445 35.74 -7.99 22.71
CA ARG A 445 34.98 -8.20 23.96
C ARG A 445 33.93 -7.11 24.20
N LEU A 446 34.30 -5.84 24.02
CA LEU A 446 33.37 -4.72 24.18
C LEU A 446 32.27 -4.75 23.13
N TRP A 447 32.62 -5.06 21.88
CA TRP A 447 31.66 -5.21 20.78
C TRP A 447 30.64 -6.32 21.07
N PHE A 448 31.08 -7.49 21.53
CA PHE A 448 30.14 -8.56 21.90
C PHE A 448 29.21 -8.14 23.05
N ARG A 449 29.75 -7.46 24.07
CA ARG A 449 28.95 -6.96 25.19
C ARG A 449 27.93 -5.91 24.78
N GLU A 450 28.31 -4.98 23.90
CA GLU A 450 27.42 -3.96 23.33
C GLU A 450 26.30 -4.62 22.52
N THR A 451 26.62 -5.59 21.67
CA THR A 451 25.60 -6.32 20.91
C THR A 451 24.68 -7.19 21.77
N GLU A 452 25.14 -7.66 22.93
CA GLU A 452 24.29 -8.37 23.91
C GLU A 452 23.33 -7.40 24.61
N LEU A 453 23.82 -6.24 25.05
CA LEU A 453 22.99 -5.19 25.64
C LEU A 453 21.94 -4.65 24.64
N ASP A 454 22.32 -4.46 23.37
CA ASP A 454 21.41 -4.03 22.32
C ASP A 454 20.30 -5.07 22.07
N LYS A 455 20.63 -6.37 22.16
CA LYS A 455 19.65 -7.45 22.05
C LYS A 455 18.72 -7.49 23.25
N GLU A 456 19.25 -7.43 24.47
CA GLU A 456 18.46 -7.40 25.71
C GLU A 456 17.50 -6.21 25.72
N LEU A 457 17.98 -5.05 25.27
CA LEU A 457 17.18 -3.84 25.14
C LEU A 457 16.11 -3.96 24.04
N ALA A 458 16.46 -4.50 22.88
CA ALA A 458 15.50 -4.74 21.80
C ALA A 458 14.42 -5.75 22.22
N GLU A 459 14.79 -6.79 22.98
CA GLU A 459 13.87 -7.75 23.59
C GLU A 459 12.95 -7.05 24.59
N HIS A 460 13.48 -6.23 25.51
CA HIS A 460 12.67 -5.48 26.47
C HIS A 460 11.72 -4.49 25.80
N LEU A 461 12.15 -3.80 24.74
CA LEU A 461 11.30 -2.92 23.94
C LEU A 461 10.20 -3.71 23.21
N LEU A 462 10.53 -4.89 22.67
CA LEU A 462 9.57 -5.76 22.02
C LEU A 462 8.53 -6.27 23.02
N GLU A 463 8.94 -6.70 24.20
CA GLU A 463 8.04 -7.09 25.30
C GLU A 463 7.15 -5.94 25.73
N GLY A 464 7.70 -4.73 25.89
CA GLY A 464 6.93 -3.51 26.17
C GLY A 464 5.88 -3.21 25.10
N HIS A 465 6.25 -3.30 23.82
CA HIS A 465 5.31 -3.13 22.71
C HIS A 465 4.23 -4.21 22.68
N GLN A 466 4.57 -5.47 22.98
CA GLN A 466 3.59 -6.55 23.08
C GLN A 466 2.58 -6.29 24.21
N LEU A 467 3.06 -5.88 25.39
CA LEU A 467 2.18 -5.53 26.52
C LEU A 467 1.25 -4.37 26.18
N ILE A 468 1.76 -3.31 25.53
CA ILE A 468 0.94 -2.19 25.06
C ILE A 468 -0.10 -2.67 24.06
N SER A 469 0.28 -3.51 23.09
CA SER A 469 -0.65 -4.02 22.09
C SER A 469 -1.76 -4.89 22.72
N ALA A 470 -1.42 -5.71 23.71
CA ALA A 470 -2.37 -6.55 24.43
C ALA A 470 -3.33 -5.70 25.27
N GLU A 471 -2.84 -4.65 25.92
CA GLU A 471 -3.69 -3.76 26.71
C GLU A 471 -4.58 -2.88 25.82
N ARG A 472 -4.07 -2.42 24.67
CA ARG A 472 -4.88 -1.74 23.63
C ARG A 472 -5.99 -2.64 23.11
N GLN A 473 -5.70 -3.91 22.86
CA GLN A 473 -6.72 -4.86 22.40
C GLN A 473 -7.82 -5.03 23.46
N LYS A 474 -7.47 -5.14 24.75
CA LYS A 474 -8.48 -5.20 25.82
C LYS A 474 -9.32 -3.93 25.90
N ALA A 475 -8.70 -2.76 25.79
CA ALA A 475 -9.41 -1.49 25.78
C ALA A 475 -10.38 -1.40 24.59
N GLU A 476 -9.96 -1.86 23.41
CA GLU A 476 -10.79 -1.93 22.21
C GLU A 476 -11.96 -2.91 22.39
N ASP A 477 -11.71 -4.11 22.94
CA ASP A 477 -12.77 -5.09 23.24
C ASP A 477 -13.80 -4.49 24.23
N HIS A 478 -13.35 -3.77 25.26
CA HIS A 478 -14.23 -3.06 26.19
C HIS A 478 -15.02 -1.94 25.49
N ASN A 479 -14.40 -1.15 24.63
CA ASN A 479 -15.10 -0.13 23.84
C ASN A 479 -16.17 -0.73 22.94
N GLN A 480 -15.89 -1.85 22.26
CA GLN A 480 -16.89 -2.57 21.46
C GLN A 480 -18.07 -3.05 22.32
N THR A 481 -17.82 -3.52 23.55
CA THR A 481 -18.91 -3.89 24.46
C THR A 481 -19.74 -2.67 24.89
N ILE A 482 -19.11 -1.52 25.12
CA ILE A 482 -19.80 -0.27 25.46
C ILE A 482 -20.66 0.20 24.27
N ASP A 483 -20.12 0.20 23.06
CA ASP A 483 -20.85 0.58 21.85
C ASP A 483 -22.06 -0.33 21.61
N HIS A 484 -21.90 -1.64 21.83
CA HIS A 484 -23.01 -2.58 21.75
C HIS A 484 -24.10 -2.28 22.80
N LEU A 485 -23.71 -2.03 24.05
CA LEU A 485 -24.64 -1.65 25.11
C LEU A 485 -25.33 -0.32 24.81
N MET A 486 -24.61 0.68 24.30
CA MET A 486 -25.20 1.97 23.92
C MET A 486 -26.20 1.82 22.77
N SER A 487 -25.88 1.01 21.76
CA SER A 487 -26.77 0.71 20.64
C SER A 487 -28.07 0.03 21.11
N THR A 488 -27.96 -0.97 21.98
CA THR A 488 -29.17 -1.63 22.55
C THR A 488 -30.02 -0.67 23.40
N VAL A 489 -29.39 0.22 24.17
CA VAL A 489 -30.12 1.25 24.95
C VAL A 489 -30.84 2.24 24.02
N ALA A 490 -30.18 2.70 22.95
CA ALA A 490 -30.79 3.59 21.97
C ALA A 490 -31.98 2.96 21.25
N GLN A 491 -31.91 1.66 20.92
CA GLN A 491 -33.02 0.91 20.33
C GLN A 491 -34.20 0.79 21.28
N VAL A 492 -33.96 0.46 22.55
CA VAL A 492 -35.02 0.40 23.57
C VAL A 492 -35.67 1.78 23.73
N GLN A 493 -34.88 2.86 23.75
CA GLN A 493 -35.41 4.22 23.77
C GLN A 493 -36.30 4.51 22.57
N HIS A 494 -35.86 4.18 21.34
CA HIS A 494 -36.64 4.40 20.13
C HIS A 494 -37.96 3.63 20.16
N ALA A 495 -37.94 2.36 20.59
CA ALA A 495 -39.14 1.55 20.76
C ALA A 495 -40.11 2.14 21.79
N LEU A 496 -39.60 2.70 22.90
CA LEU A 496 -40.42 3.38 23.91
C LEU A 496 -41.00 4.70 23.40
N VAL A 497 -40.24 5.47 22.62
CA VAL A 497 -40.72 6.71 21.98
C VAL A 497 -41.84 6.38 20.99
N HIS A 498 -41.64 5.40 20.12
CA HIS A 498 -42.68 4.94 19.19
C HIS A 498 -43.94 4.43 19.93
N LEU A 499 -43.76 3.75 21.07
CA LEU A 499 -44.88 3.37 21.93
C LEU A 499 -45.60 4.62 22.50
N LEU A 500 -44.86 5.65 22.94
CA LEU A 500 -45.45 6.92 23.40
C LEU A 500 -46.23 7.65 22.30
N GLU A 501 -45.71 7.65 21.07
CA GLU A 501 -46.39 8.20 19.89
C GLU A 501 -47.70 7.46 19.61
N SER A 502 -47.67 6.12 19.62
CA SER A 502 -48.87 5.30 19.45
C SER A 502 -49.91 5.51 20.57
N LEU A 503 -49.46 5.98 21.74
CA LEU A 503 -50.30 6.32 22.90
C LEU A 503 -50.67 7.82 22.96
N GLN A 504 -50.43 8.60 21.91
CA GLN A 504 -50.83 10.02 21.84
C GLN A 504 -52.34 10.24 22.00
N VAL A 505 -53.16 9.24 21.68
CA VAL A 505 -54.64 9.30 21.82
C VAL A 505 -55.08 9.43 23.29
N VAL A 506 -54.22 9.06 24.25
CA VAL A 506 -54.50 9.20 25.69
C VAL A 506 -54.01 10.57 26.17
N GLU A 507 -54.94 11.52 26.28
CA GLU A 507 -54.65 12.86 26.80
C GLU A 507 -54.18 12.78 28.26
N THR A 508 -52.92 13.15 28.47
CA THR A 508 -52.33 13.33 29.81
C THR A 508 -51.78 14.76 29.89
N PRO A 509 -51.84 15.42 31.06
CA PRO A 509 -51.48 16.84 31.21
C PRO A 509 -50.00 17.17 30.92
N GLU A 510 -49.16 16.15 30.73
CA GLU A 510 -47.70 16.27 30.48
C GLU A 510 -47.30 15.93 29.03
N SER A 511 -48.26 15.80 28.09
CA SER A 511 -48.00 15.37 26.70
C SER A 511 -47.07 16.29 25.90
N ALA A 512 -46.80 17.52 26.37
CA ALA A 512 -45.87 18.47 25.74
C ALA A 512 -44.38 18.10 25.89
N MET A 513 -44.02 17.14 26.75
CA MET A 513 -42.63 16.80 27.06
C MET A 513 -41.97 15.85 26.02
N ILE A 514 -42.77 15.20 25.17
CA ILE A 514 -42.37 14.11 24.26
C ILE A 514 -41.25 14.54 23.27
N VAL A 515 -41.27 15.78 22.78
CA VAL A 515 -40.33 16.28 21.76
C VAL A 515 -38.90 16.50 22.29
N THR A 516 -38.71 16.53 23.63
CA THR A 516 -37.37 16.78 24.23
C THR A 516 -36.62 15.53 24.66
N LEU A 517 -37.25 14.34 24.55
CA LEU A 517 -36.66 13.06 24.96
C LEU A 517 -36.05 12.25 23.80
N GLU A 518 -36.16 12.72 22.55
CA GLU A 518 -35.67 12.02 21.36
C GLU A 518 -34.14 11.98 21.23
N THR A 519 -33.41 12.87 21.92
CA THR A 519 -31.99 13.12 21.60
C THR A 519 -30.96 12.54 22.57
N ASP A 520 -31.34 11.98 23.72
CA ASP A 520 -30.35 11.60 24.75
C ASP A 520 -30.58 10.18 25.34
N PRO A 521 -29.68 9.20 25.04
CA PRO A 521 -29.72 7.82 25.59
C PRO A 521 -29.77 7.73 27.11
N TRP A 522 -29.25 8.75 27.80
CA TRP A 522 -29.15 8.73 29.26
C TRP A 522 -30.47 9.08 29.98
N LYS A 523 -31.43 9.67 29.25
CA LYS A 523 -32.77 10.02 29.77
C LYS A 523 -33.78 8.87 29.69
N MET A 524 -33.33 7.66 29.33
CA MET A 524 -34.14 6.44 29.27
C MET A 524 -35.04 6.21 30.51
N PRO A 525 -34.59 6.42 31.76
CA PRO A 525 -35.46 6.28 32.94
C PRO A 525 -36.70 7.20 32.89
N GLU A 526 -36.54 8.44 32.45
CA GLU A 526 -37.62 9.42 32.35
C GLU A 526 -38.63 9.03 31.25
N VAL A 527 -38.13 8.53 30.11
CA VAL A 527 -38.98 7.95 29.04
C VAL A 527 -39.80 6.78 29.60
N LEU A 528 -39.16 5.91 30.38
CA LEU A 528 -39.77 4.70 30.92
C LEU A 528 -40.85 5.02 31.96
N ASP A 529 -40.61 5.98 32.85
CA ASP A 529 -41.61 6.45 33.81
C ASP A 529 -42.82 7.08 33.12
N PHE A 530 -42.58 7.85 32.06
CA PHE A 530 -43.65 8.48 31.28
C PHE A 530 -44.49 7.47 30.49
N THR A 531 -43.85 6.50 29.81
CA THR A 531 -44.55 5.39 29.13
C THR A 531 -45.42 4.60 30.11
N ARG A 532 -44.88 4.31 31.30
CA ARG A 532 -45.59 3.60 32.37
C ARG A 532 -46.81 4.37 32.84
N LEU A 533 -46.73 5.69 32.98
CA LEU A 533 -47.85 6.53 33.38
C LEU A 533 -48.97 6.50 32.34
N LYS A 534 -48.65 6.71 31.06
CA LYS A 534 -49.64 6.66 29.96
C LYS A 534 -50.31 5.30 29.84
N VAL A 535 -49.54 4.21 29.90
CA VAL A 535 -50.10 2.84 29.87
C VAL A 535 -51.00 2.57 31.07
N LYS A 536 -50.67 3.10 32.25
CA LYS A 536 -51.52 2.98 33.44
C LYS A 536 -52.85 3.73 33.27
N VAL A 537 -52.81 4.96 32.74
CA VAL A 537 -54.02 5.74 32.43
C VAL A 537 -54.89 5.00 31.41
N LEU A 538 -54.31 4.47 30.33
CA LEU A 538 -55.02 3.65 29.35
C LEU A 538 -55.66 2.41 29.99
N LYS A 539 -54.91 1.72 30.86
CA LYS A 539 -55.42 0.54 31.55
C LYS A 539 -56.59 0.88 32.46
N ASP A 540 -56.54 2.02 33.15
CA ASP A 540 -57.60 2.45 34.05
C ASP A 540 -58.82 2.96 33.26
N SER A 541 -58.64 3.63 32.12
CA SER A 541 -59.75 4.01 31.22
C SER A 541 -60.43 2.80 30.55
N LEU A 542 -59.70 1.71 30.34
CA LEU A 542 -60.22 0.46 29.77
C LEU A 542 -60.89 -0.47 30.81
N ARG A 543 -60.82 -0.18 32.11
CA ARG A 543 -61.46 -1.04 33.14
C ARG A 543 -62.98 -0.97 33.13
N ASP A 544 -63.53 0.18 32.76
CA ASP A 544 -64.96 0.46 32.85
C ASP A 544 -65.67 0.39 31.48
N VAL A 545 -64.93 0.04 30.42
CA VAL A 545 -65.46 -0.09 29.06
C VAL A 545 -65.81 -1.56 28.79
N ASP A 546 -67.08 -1.84 28.54
CA ASP A 546 -67.51 -3.18 28.12
C ASP A 546 -67.11 -3.37 26.65
N PHE A 547 -66.07 -4.17 26.41
CA PHE A 547 -65.46 -4.36 25.08
C PHE A 547 -66.47 -4.78 24.02
N LYS A 548 -67.57 -5.42 24.42
CA LYS A 548 -68.62 -5.90 23.53
C LYS A 548 -69.46 -4.74 22.96
N ASP A 549 -69.75 -3.75 23.80
CA ASP A 549 -70.51 -2.56 23.40
C ASP A 549 -69.62 -1.60 22.60
N ALA A 550 -68.36 -1.42 23.01
CA ALA A 550 -67.40 -0.61 22.25
C ALA A 550 -67.07 -1.18 20.85
N LEU A 551 -67.01 -2.51 20.70
CA LEU A 551 -66.88 -3.16 19.39
C LEU A 551 -68.14 -2.97 18.55
N GLN A 552 -69.32 -3.04 19.15
CA GLN A 552 -70.59 -2.83 18.47
C GLN A 552 -70.70 -1.38 17.97
N ASP A 553 -70.33 -0.39 18.79
CA ASP A 553 -70.32 1.03 18.42
C ASP A 553 -69.32 1.33 17.28
N LEU A 554 -68.14 0.69 17.28
CA LEU A 554 -67.16 0.80 16.20
C LEU A 554 -67.69 0.16 14.89
N GLN A 555 -68.35 -0.98 15.00
CA GLN A 555 -68.94 -1.68 13.87
C GLN A 555 -70.12 -0.89 13.29
N ASP A 556 -70.93 -0.27 14.15
CA ASP A 556 -72.04 0.59 13.76
C ASP A 556 -71.55 1.92 13.17
N ALA A 557 -70.41 2.46 13.64
CA ALA A 557 -69.75 3.63 13.07
C ALA A 557 -69.10 3.36 11.70
N GLU A 558 -68.46 2.20 11.52
CA GLU A 558 -67.97 1.74 10.20
C GLU A 558 -69.16 1.51 9.24
N PHE A 559 -70.25 0.92 9.75
CA PHE A 559 -71.46 0.69 8.97
C PHE A 559 -72.14 2.00 8.55
N ALA A 560 -72.17 3.00 9.44
CA ALA A 560 -72.69 4.35 9.14
C ALA A 560 -71.81 5.10 8.12
N SER A 561 -70.48 4.97 8.22
CA SER A 561 -69.53 5.63 7.30
C SER A 561 -69.54 5.00 5.90
N THR A 562 -69.72 3.68 5.84
CA THR A 562 -69.82 2.93 4.57
C THR A 562 -71.22 3.07 3.93
N GLY A 563 -72.27 3.21 4.76
CA GLY A 563 -73.64 3.44 4.31
C GLY A 563 -73.90 4.87 3.79
N ALA A 564 -73.33 5.88 4.44
CA ALA A 564 -73.54 7.29 4.08
C ALA A 564 -72.80 7.71 2.79
N SER A 565 -71.65 7.12 2.49
CA SER A 565 -70.91 7.40 1.26
C SER A 565 -71.55 6.77 0.02
N SER A 566 -72.23 5.62 0.16
CA SER A 566 -72.89 4.93 -0.95
C SER A 566 -74.27 5.54 -1.33
N GLN A 567 -74.97 6.16 -0.38
CA GLN A 567 -76.34 6.66 -0.58
C GLN A 567 -76.42 8.07 -1.18
N SER A 568 -75.30 8.81 -1.20
CA SER A 568 -75.22 10.20 -1.64
C SER A 568 -74.98 10.36 -3.16
N GLN A 569 -74.41 9.35 -3.82
CA GLN A 569 -74.11 9.40 -5.27
C GLN A 569 -75.33 9.11 -6.18
N TRP A 570 -76.42 8.54 -5.66
CA TRP A 570 -77.56 8.10 -6.50
C TRP A 570 -78.70 9.13 -6.64
N ASN A 571 -78.72 10.21 -5.85
CA ASN A 571 -79.88 11.10 -5.73
C ASN A 571 -79.77 12.49 -6.38
N SER A 572 -78.85 12.69 -7.35
CA SER A 572 -78.68 14.01 -8.01
C SER A 572 -79.16 14.10 -9.46
N ARG A 573 -80.00 13.16 -9.95
CA ARG A 573 -80.39 13.09 -11.37
C ARG A 573 -81.83 13.50 -11.73
N LEU A 574 -82.45 14.42 -10.98
CA LEU A 574 -83.72 15.01 -11.40
C LEU A 574 -83.78 16.53 -11.19
N GLY A 575 -83.55 17.25 -12.30
CA GLY A 575 -84.27 18.49 -12.64
C GLY A 575 -83.60 19.82 -12.29
N SER A 576 -82.98 20.47 -13.29
CA SER A 576 -83.50 21.74 -13.82
C SER A 576 -82.76 22.14 -15.10
N LEU A 577 -83.54 22.62 -16.06
CA LEU A 577 -83.15 23.08 -17.38
C LEU A 577 -83.04 24.62 -17.35
N ARG A 578 -82.11 25.15 -18.17
CA ARG A 578 -82.26 26.32 -19.05
C ARG A 578 -81.49 27.63 -18.71
N GLU A 579 -80.82 28.10 -19.77
CA GLU A 579 -80.48 29.47 -20.18
C GLU A 579 -79.27 30.22 -19.57
N GLY A 580 -78.19 30.26 -20.35
CA GLY A 580 -77.81 31.49 -21.06
C GLY A 580 -76.52 32.21 -20.61
N GLY A 581 -75.52 32.22 -21.51
CA GLY A 581 -74.68 33.40 -21.77
C GLY A 581 -73.22 33.38 -21.27
N SER A 582 -72.28 33.39 -22.25
CA SER A 582 -70.97 34.09 -22.28
C SER A 582 -70.14 34.21 -21.00
N GLY A 583 -68.86 33.87 -20.90
CA GLY A 583 -67.79 33.69 -21.88
C GLY A 583 -66.45 33.88 -21.15
N GLU A 584 -65.40 33.23 -21.69
CA GLU A 584 -63.95 33.48 -21.54
C GLU A 584 -63.21 33.25 -20.19
N GLY A 585 -62.17 32.42 -20.30
CA GLY A 585 -60.98 32.31 -19.42
C GLY A 585 -61.11 31.22 -18.33
N GLY A 586 -60.48 30.05 -18.36
CA GLY A 586 -59.15 29.69 -18.83
C GLY A 586 -58.25 29.39 -17.63
N GLY A 587 -58.08 28.11 -17.25
CA GLY A 587 -57.00 27.68 -16.34
C GLY A 587 -57.29 26.52 -15.37
N SER A 588 -57.03 25.29 -15.83
CA SER A 588 -56.32 24.20 -15.13
C SER A 588 -56.86 23.62 -13.79
N SER A 589 -57.53 22.46 -13.85
CA SER A 589 -57.11 21.18 -13.22
C SER A 589 -58.26 20.17 -13.21
N GLU A 590 -58.21 19.12 -14.03
CA GLU A 590 -59.06 17.93 -13.95
C GLU A 590 -58.09 16.76 -13.73
N ASP A 591 -57.91 16.24 -12.52
CA ASP A 591 -58.82 15.39 -11.73
C ASP A 591 -58.99 13.99 -12.36
N GLU A 592 -58.39 13.02 -11.67
CA GLU A 592 -58.22 11.65 -12.12
C GLU A 592 -59.52 10.86 -12.01
N GLY A 593 -60.05 10.41 -13.15
CA GLY A 593 -61.07 9.38 -13.20
C GLY A 593 -60.46 7.98 -13.11
N GLU A 594 -60.34 7.45 -11.90
CA GLU A 594 -60.12 6.01 -11.65
C GLU A 594 -61.31 5.19 -12.19
N GLU A 595 -61.15 4.52 -13.34
CA GLU A 595 -62.04 3.45 -13.75
C GLU A 595 -61.72 2.17 -12.95
N THR A 596 -62.54 1.91 -11.94
CA THR A 596 -62.57 0.67 -11.16
C THR A 596 -62.82 -0.55 -12.04
N ASN A 597 -61.75 -1.28 -12.39
CA ASN A 597 -61.83 -2.55 -13.09
C ASN A 597 -62.11 -3.69 -12.08
N ALA A 598 -63.33 -3.75 -11.55
CA ALA A 598 -63.75 -4.81 -10.66
C ALA A 598 -63.94 -6.12 -11.45
N PRO A 599 -63.17 -7.19 -11.19
CA PRO A 599 -63.32 -8.46 -11.89
C PRO A 599 -64.71 -9.04 -11.60
N SER A 600 -65.50 -9.22 -12.65
CA SER A 600 -66.87 -9.71 -12.54
C SER A 600 -66.92 -11.06 -11.80
N ARG A 601 -67.95 -11.26 -10.98
CA ARG A 601 -68.19 -12.47 -10.17
C ARG A 601 -68.14 -13.78 -10.98
N THR A 602 -68.35 -13.72 -12.29
CA THR A 602 -68.24 -14.86 -13.19
C THR A 602 -66.78 -15.25 -13.45
N ASN A 603 -65.85 -14.30 -13.51
CA ASN A 603 -64.42 -14.55 -13.67
C ASN A 603 -63.80 -15.16 -12.40
N LEU A 604 -64.16 -14.64 -11.21
CA LEU A 604 -63.75 -15.23 -9.94
C LEU A 604 -64.28 -16.67 -9.77
N LYS A 605 -65.51 -16.95 -10.21
CA LYS A 605 -66.06 -18.32 -10.21
C LYS A 605 -65.32 -19.25 -11.17
N LYS A 606 -64.93 -18.78 -12.36
CA LYS A 606 -64.14 -19.57 -13.31
C LYS A 606 -62.75 -19.88 -12.75
N GLN A 607 -62.10 -18.90 -12.12
CA GLN A 607 -60.78 -19.05 -11.51
C GLN A 607 -60.81 -19.99 -10.30
N ALA A 608 -61.81 -19.87 -9.41
CA ALA A 608 -62.00 -20.77 -8.28
C ALA A 608 -62.29 -22.21 -8.72
N LYS A 609 -63.07 -22.40 -9.80
CA LYS A 609 -63.32 -23.72 -10.39
C LYS A 609 -62.03 -24.35 -10.94
N LYS A 610 -61.20 -23.57 -11.63
CA LYS A 610 -59.90 -24.02 -12.15
C LYS A 610 -58.95 -24.48 -11.03
N ILE A 611 -58.93 -23.78 -9.90
CA ILE A 611 -58.13 -24.15 -8.71
C ILE A 611 -58.65 -25.45 -8.07
N LEU A 612 -59.96 -25.61 -7.96
CA LEU A 612 -60.57 -26.83 -7.41
C LEU A 612 -60.32 -28.05 -8.31
N ASP A 613 -60.37 -27.89 -9.63
CA ASP A 613 -60.12 -28.96 -10.59
C ASP A 613 -58.65 -29.40 -10.56
N LEU A 614 -57.69 -28.45 -10.45
CA LEU A 614 -56.26 -28.75 -10.30
C LEU A 614 -55.92 -29.47 -8.99
N ASN A 615 -56.57 -29.10 -7.88
CA ASN A 615 -56.38 -29.78 -6.59
C ASN A 615 -57.00 -31.19 -6.57
N ARG A 616 -58.08 -31.42 -7.33
CA ARG A 616 -58.65 -32.76 -7.52
C ARG A 616 -57.73 -33.67 -8.31
N THR A 617 -57.08 -33.17 -9.35
CA THR A 617 -56.11 -33.96 -10.13
C THR A 617 -54.83 -34.25 -9.33
N ALA A 618 -54.36 -33.31 -8.50
CA ALA A 618 -53.18 -33.50 -7.66
C ALA A 618 -53.39 -34.48 -6.48
N ALA A 619 -54.61 -34.60 -5.97
CA ALA A 619 -54.94 -35.56 -4.92
C ALA A 619 -55.01 -37.02 -5.41
N ALA A 620 -55.25 -37.25 -6.70
CA ALA A 620 -55.34 -38.60 -7.29
C ALA A 620 -53.97 -39.26 -7.57
N GLN A 621 -52.85 -38.55 -7.43
CA GLN A 621 -51.50 -39.03 -7.76
C GLN A 621 -50.53 -39.15 -6.57
N ARG A 622 -50.98 -39.07 -5.30
CA ARG A 622 -50.07 -39.23 -4.15
C ARG A 622 -49.90 -40.72 -3.76
N PRO A 623 -48.68 -41.29 -3.80
CA PRO A 623 -48.42 -42.62 -3.29
C PRO A 623 -48.43 -42.64 -1.75
N LEU A 624 -48.95 -43.74 -1.18
CA LEU A 624 -48.95 -44.04 0.25
C LEU A 624 -47.51 -44.18 0.75
N GLY A 625 -47.04 -43.20 1.54
CA GLY A 625 -45.71 -43.15 2.13
C GLY A 625 -45.74 -43.23 3.66
N ASP A 626 -45.05 -44.24 4.15
CA ASP A 626 -44.69 -44.73 5.49
C ASP A 626 -44.86 -43.91 6.78
N LYS A 627 -45.19 -44.66 7.84
CA LYS A 627 -45.29 -44.27 9.25
C LYS A 627 -43.90 -43.95 9.86
N PRO A 628 -43.81 -43.00 10.81
CA PRO A 628 -42.55 -42.71 11.49
C PRO A 628 -42.24 -43.76 12.55
N SER A 629 -40.99 -44.27 12.52
CA SER A 629 -40.42 -45.15 13.52
C SER A 629 -39.99 -44.36 14.76
N THR A 630 -40.31 -44.93 15.93
CA THR A 630 -39.87 -44.47 17.24
C THR A 630 -38.38 -44.81 17.44
N ALA A 631 -37.53 -43.80 17.61
CA ALA A 631 -36.15 -43.99 18.06
C ALA A 631 -35.97 -43.47 19.49
N LYS A 632 -35.76 -44.42 20.40
CA LYS A 632 -35.20 -44.24 21.74
C LYS A 632 -33.67 -44.17 21.65
N SER A 633 -33.09 -43.39 22.56
CA SER A 633 -31.83 -43.65 23.29
C SER A 633 -30.49 -43.18 22.69
N ARG A 634 -29.83 -42.28 23.45
CA ARG A 634 -28.57 -42.49 24.21
C ARG A 634 -27.39 -41.56 23.87
N ARG A 635 -26.90 -40.96 24.96
CA ARG A 635 -25.65 -40.23 25.24
C ARG A 635 -25.59 -38.77 24.82
#